data_AF-A0AAD3DXU0-F1
#
_entry.id   AF-A0AAD3DXU0-F1
#
_cell.length_a   1.000
_cell.length_b   1.000
_cell.length_c   1.000
_cell.angle_alpha   90.00
_cell.angle_beta   90.00
_cell.angle_gamma   90.00
#
_symmetry.space_group_name_H-M   'P 1'
#
loop_
_entity.id
_entity.type
_entity.pdbx_description
1 polymer ?
#
loop_
_entity_poly.entity_id
_entity_poly.type
_entity_poly.pdbx_seq_one_letter_code
_entity_poly.pdbx_strand_id
1 'polypeptide(L)'
;PKRIAVTRAKLRSGLTKLAVFLLLAAGSLAGFHAVERVRQQQQPPPSPSSFSPFSLSCWATVLPASLTVVQVLSYFFAGVALMHQVDGLGDLVDAAALRLWGVTAEPHFNQVHKATSFAELWGRRWNITVT
;
A
#
# COMPACT_ATOMS: atom_id res chain seq x y z
N PRO A 1 -9.06 13.65 -32.18
CA PRO A 1 -8.24 12.41 -32.11
C PRO A 1 -7.20 12.40 -30.96
N LYS A 2 -6.22 13.32 -30.93
CA LYS A 2 -5.12 13.32 -29.94
C LYS A 2 -5.60 13.38 -28.48
N ARG A 3 -6.56 14.25 -28.17
CA ARG A 3 -7.13 14.39 -26.81
C ARG A 3 -7.79 13.10 -26.31
N ILE A 4 -8.56 12.43 -27.16
CA ILE A 4 -9.25 11.17 -26.82
C ILE A 4 -8.23 10.07 -26.49
N ALA A 5 -7.13 9.99 -27.24
CA ALA A 5 -6.06 9.03 -26.96
C ALA A 5 -5.40 9.30 -25.60
N VAL A 6 -5.10 10.56 -25.27
CA VAL A 6 -4.52 10.95 -23.98
C VAL A 6 -5.49 10.65 -22.82
N THR A 7 -6.77 11.02 -22.95
CA THR A 7 -7.80 10.71 -21.94
C THR A 7 -7.91 9.21 -21.69
N ARG A 8 -7.93 8.38 -22.75
CA ARG A 8 -7.98 6.92 -22.61
C ARG A 8 -6.73 6.35 -21.93
N ALA A 9 -5.56 6.87 -22.26
CA ALA A 9 -4.31 6.45 -21.62
C ALA A 9 -4.31 6.78 -20.11
N LYS A 10 -4.76 7.98 -19.73
CA LYS A 10 -4.90 8.38 -18.33
C LYS A 10 -5.94 7.56 -17.59
N LEU A 11 -7.11 7.34 -18.19
CA LEU A 11 -8.15 6.48 -17.62
C LEU A 11 -7.63 5.06 -17.37
N ARG A 12 -6.95 4.46 -18.36
CA ARG A 12 -6.35 3.12 -18.20
C ARG A 12 -5.28 3.09 -17.11
N SER A 13 -4.40 4.09 -17.08
CA SER A 13 -3.37 4.23 -16.04
C SER A 13 -4.00 4.32 -14.65
N GLY A 14 -4.95 5.23 -14.47
CA GLY A 14 -5.67 5.42 -13.22
C GLY A 14 -6.38 4.16 -12.74
N LEU A 15 -7.13 3.49 -13.62
CA LEU A 15 -7.80 2.22 -13.29
C LEU A 15 -6.82 1.11 -12.93
N THR A 16 -5.67 1.02 -13.62
CA THR A 16 -4.64 0.02 -13.33
C THR A 16 -4.04 0.27 -11.94
N LYS A 17 -3.70 1.53 -11.62
CA LYS A 17 -3.18 1.91 -10.29
C LYS A 17 -4.21 1.62 -9.19
N LEU A 18 -5.50 1.93 -9.43
CA LEU A 18 -6.57 1.62 -8.48
C LEU A 18 -6.78 0.12 -8.27
N ALA A 19 -6.64 -0.69 -9.32
CA ALA A 19 -6.67 -2.15 -9.19
C ALA A 19 -5.50 -2.68 -8.33
N VAL A 20 -4.29 -2.15 -8.53
CA VAL A 20 -3.12 -2.47 -7.70
C VAL A 20 -3.34 -2.04 -6.24
N PHE A 21 -3.91 -0.85 -6.02
CA PHE A 21 -4.33 -0.40 -4.69
C PHE A 21 -5.26 -1.41 -4.01
N LEU A 22 -6.33 -1.85 -4.69
CA LEU A 22 -7.29 -2.80 -4.12
C LEU A 22 -6.62 -4.12 -3.72
N LEU A 23 -5.72 -4.64 -4.57
CA LEU A 23 -4.97 -5.87 -4.28
C LEU A 23 -4.06 -5.71 -3.05
N LEU A 24 -3.30 -4.61 -2.99
CA LEU A 24 -2.40 -4.35 -1.86
C LEU A 24 -3.16 -4.08 -0.56
N ALA A 25 -4.24 -3.28 -0.62
CA ALA A 25 -5.06 -2.98 0.54
C ALA A 25 -5.74 -4.24 1.10
N ALA A 26 -6.31 -5.09 0.22
CA ALA A 26 -6.89 -6.36 0.63
C ALA A 26 -5.83 -7.31 1.22
N GLY A 27 -4.65 -7.39 0.60
CA GLY A 27 -3.53 -8.20 1.10
C GLY A 27 -3.05 -7.74 2.48
N SER A 28 -2.85 -6.43 2.67
CA SER A 28 -2.48 -5.85 3.96
C SER A 28 -3.54 -6.11 5.03
N LEU A 29 -4.82 -5.94 4.70
CA LEU A 29 -5.92 -6.18 5.64
C LEU A 29 -6.01 -7.67 6.03
N ALA A 30 -5.84 -8.57 5.06
CA ALA A 30 -5.76 -10.01 5.33
C ALA A 30 -4.57 -10.36 6.23
N GLY A 31 -3.42 -9.73 6.02
CA GLY A 31 -2.24 -9.86 6.88
C GLY A 31 -2.50 -9.45 8.32
N PHE A 32 -3.14 -8.28 8.53
CA PHE A 32 -3.53 -7.84 9.87
C PHE A 32 -4.51 -8.81 10.55
N HIS A 33 -5.52 -9.28 9.83
CA HIS A 33 -6.47 -10.25 10.37
C HIS A 33 -5.83 -11.60 10.68
N ALA A 34 -4.87 -12.05 9.88
CA ALA A 34 -4.15 -13.30 10.15
C ALA A 34 -3.33 -13.20 11.44
N VAL A 35 -2.60 -12.09 11.63
CA VAL A 35 -1.83 -11.84 12.87
C VAL A 35 -2.77 -11.80 14.08
N GLU A 36 -3.89 -11.10 13.96
CA GLU A 36 -4.86 -10.99 15.05
C GLU A 36 -5.50 -12.34 15.42
N ARG A 37 -5.85 -13.17 14.43
CA ARG A 37 -6.38 -14.52 14.69
C ARG A 37 -5.38 -15.39 15.44
N VAL A 38 -4.10 -15.34 15.08
CA VAL A 38 -3.05 -16.11 15.78
C VAL A 38 -2.90 -15.64 17.22
N ARG A 39 -2.91 -14.31 17.47
CA ARG A 39 -2.87 -13.75 18.83
C ARG A 39 -4.08 -14.18 19.66
N GLN A 40 -5.28 -14.20 19.07
CA GLN A 40 -6.51 -14.62 19.76
C GLN A 40 -6.55 -16.13 20.03
N GLN A 41 -5.96 -16.95 19.16
CA GLN A 41 -5.86 -18.40 19.34
C GLN A 41 -4.78 -18.83 20.33
N GLN A 42 -3.86 -17.94 20.71
CA GLN A 42 -2.95 -18.18 21.84
C GLN A 42 -3.76 -18.18 23.15
N GLN A 43 -4.31 -19.35 23.49
CA GLN A 43 -4.74 -19.67 24.85
C GLN A 43 -3.56 -19.51 25.84
N PRO A 44 -3.83 -19.31 27.14
CA PRO A 44 -2.77 -19.27 28.14
C PRO A 44 -1.87 -20.51 28.03
N PRO A 45 -0.56 -20.37 28.31
CA PRO A 45 0.40 -21.43 28.06
C PRO A 45 -0.02 -22.72 28.78
N PRO A 46 0.03 -23.88 28.10
CA PRO A 46 -0.19 -25.17 28.76
C PRO A 46 0.80 -25.34 29.91
N SER A 47 0.36 -26.03 30.96
CA SER A 47 1.12 -26.25 32.19
C SER A 47 2.57 -26.69 31.88
N PRO A 48 3.58 -26.16 32.59
CA PRO A 48 5.01 -26.34 32.24
C PRO A 48 5.52 -27.79 32.25
N SER A 49 4.69 -28.76 32.64
CA SER A 49 5.03 -30.18 32.75
C SER A 49 5.08 -30.94 31.42
N SER A 50 4.65 -30.36 30.29
CA SER A 50 4.52 -31.10 29.01
C SER A 50 5.48 -30.69 27.88
N PHE A 51 6.37 -29.72 28.09
CA PHE A 51 7.27 -29.23 27.02
C PHE A 51 8.74 -29.33 27.41
N SER A 52 9.57 -29.70 26.43
CA SER A 52 11.02 -29.57 26.57
C SER A 52 11.41 -28.08 26.64
N PRO A 53 12.42 -27.71 27.45
CA PRO A 53 12.82 -26.31 27.63
C PRO A 53 13.25 -25.63 26.32
N PHE A 54 13.75 -26.41 25.35
CA PHE A 54 14.12 -25.92 24.01
C PHE A 54 12.90 -25.56 23.15
N SER A 55 11.79 -26.29 23.28
CA SER A 55 10.55 -25.99 22.55
C SER A 55 9.88 -24.73 23.10
N LEU A 56 9.91 -24.51 24.42
CA LEU A 56 9.32 -23.34 25.06
C LEU A 56 10.02 -22.02 24.65
N SER A 57 11.35 -22.01 24.57
CA SER A 57 12.11 -20.80 24.18
C SER A 57 11.93 -20.43 22.70
N CYS A 58 11.86 -21.43 21.82
CA CYS A 58 11.63 -21.24 20.39
C CYS A 58 10.23 -20.65 20.13
N TRP A 59 9.18 -21.20 20.76
CA TRP A 59 7.82 -20.67 20.64
C TRP A 59 7.68 -19.27 21.25
N ALA A 60 8.36 -18.97 22.36
CA ALA A 60 8.28 -17.68 23.02
C ALA A 60 8.94 -16.52 22.24
N THR A 61 9.85 -16.81 21.31
CA THR A 61 10.64 -15.78 20.61
C THR A 61 10.38 -15.73 19.11
N VAL A 62 10.31 -16.87 18.44
CA VAL A 62 10.16 -16.93 16.96
C VAL A 62 8.77 -16.53 16.51
N LEU A 63 7.74 -16.94 17.25
CA LEU A 63 6.36 -16.62 16.89
C LEU A 63 6.05 -15.11 17.02
N PRO A 64 6.36 -14.41 18.13
CA PRO A 64 6.17 -12.96 18.19
C PRO A 64 6.99 -12.19 17.14
N ALA A 65 8.23 -12.62 16.87
CA ALA A 65 9.08 -11.99 15.86
C ALA A 65 8.48 -12.12 14.46
N SER A 66 8.04 -13.32 14.07
CA SER A 66 7.41 -13.55 12.76
C SER A 66 6.09 -12.77 12.61
N LEU A 67 5.24 -12.73 13.64
CA LEU A 67 4.02 -11.91 13.63
C LEU A 67 4.33 -10.41 13.48
N THR A 68 5.39 -9.94 14.15
CA THR A 68 5.84 -8.54 14.02
C THR A 68 6.31 -8.24 12.61
N VAL A 69 7.07 -9.15 11.99
CA VAL A 69 7.51 -9.01 10.59
C VAL A 69 6.31 -8.92 9.64
N VAL A 70 5.32 -9.81 9.77
CA VAL A 70 4.09 -9.79 8.96
C VAL A 70 3.34 -8.47 9.14
N GLN A 71 3.25 -7.98 10.38
CA GLN A 71 2.58 -6.70 10.67
C GLN A 71 3.31 -5.51 10.05
N VAL A 72 4.64 -5.45 10.16
CA VAL A 72 5.46 -4.38 9.54
C VAL A 72 5.33 -4.39 8.02
N LEU A 73 5.42 -5.56 7.40
CA LEU A 73 5.22 -5.70 5.96
C LEU A 73 3.81 -5.26 5.53
N SER A 74 2.78 -5.63 6.32
CA SER A 74 1.40 -5.24 6.04
C SER A 74 1.22 -3.72 6.08
N TYR A 75 1.82 -3.02 7.04
CA TYR A 75 1.84 -1.54 7.09
C TYR A 75 2.58 -0.92 5.91
N PHE A 76 3.75 -1.46 5.55
CA PHE A 76 4.50 -0.99 4.40
C PHE A 76 3.67 -1.09 3.12
N PHE A 77 3.08 -2.25 2.84
CA PHE A 77 2.22 -2.43 1.67
C PHE A 77 0.95 -1.59 1.72
N ALA A 78 0.39 -1.32 2.90
CA ALA A 78 -0.74 -0.41 3.05
C ALA A 78 -0.34 1.03 2.65
N GLY A 79 0.86 1.48 3.03
CA GLY A 79 1.41 2.75 2.59
C GLY A 79 1.60 2.81 1.07
N VAL A 80 2.16 1.77 0.46
CA VAL A 80 2.30 1.66 -1.01
C VAL A 80 0.93 1.64 -1.70
N ALA A 81 -0.06 0.98 -1.10
CA ALA A 81 -1.43 0.95 -1.61
C ALA A 81 -2.01 2.38 -1.66
N LEU A 82 -1.89 3.15 -0.57
CA LEU A 82 -2.34 4.54 -0.52
C LEU A 82 -1.67 5.42 -1.58
N MET A 83 -0.37 5.22 -1.85
CA MET A 83 0.30 5.93 -2.94
C MET A 83 -0.33 5.64 -4.30
N HIS A 84 -0.67 4.38 -4.58
CA HIS A 84 -1.35 4.00 -5.82
C HIS A 84 -2.79 4.53 -5.90
N GLN A 85 -3.49 4.60 -4.77
CA GLN A 85 -4.83 5.17 -4.70
C GLN A 85 -4.82 6.63 -5.12
N VAL A 86 -3.94 7.41 -4.50
CA VAL A 86 -3.86 8.86 -4.69
C VAL A 86 -3.36 9.20 -6.10
N ASP A 87 -2.31 8.53 -6.59
CA ASP A 87 -1.79 8.70 -7.95
C ASP A 87 -2.81 8.23 -9.01
N GLY A 88 -3.50 7.13 -8.75
CA GLY A 88 -4.58 6.62 -9.62
C GLY A 88 -5.76 7.59 -9.73
N LEU A 89 -6.21 8.17 -8.60
CA LEU A 89 -7.25 9.19 -8.59
C LEU A 89 -6.80 10.47 -9.32
N GLY A 90 -5.54 10.88 -9.17
CA GLY A 90 -4.97 12.00 -9.92
C GLY A 90 -5.08 11.82 -11.43
N ASP A 91 -4.76 10.63 -11.94
CA ASP A 91 -4.92 10.30 -13.37
C ASP A 91 -6.39 10.36 -13.82
N LEU A 92 -7.34 9.92 -12.98
CA LEU A 92 -8.77 9.99 -13.29
C LEU A 92 -9.29 11.42 -13.31
N VAL A 93 -8.86 12.26 -12.36
CA VAL A 93 -9.22 13.67 -12.30
C VAL A 93 -8.71 14.40 -13.53
N ASP A 94 -7.47 14.17 -13.95
CA ASP A 94 -6.91 14.79 -15.15
C ASP A 94 -7.61 14.27 -16.43
N ALA A 95 -7.91 12.97 -16.49
CA ALA A 95 -8.71 12.42 -17.60
C ALA A 95 -10.09 13.09 -17.68
N ALA A 96 -10.76 13.30 -16.54
CA ALA A 96 -12.05 13.99 -16.48
C ALA A 96 -11.91 15.46 -16.88
N ALA A 97 -10.88 16.15 -16.39
CA ALA A 97 -10.64 17.55 -16.72
C ALA A 97 -10.43 17.77 -18.23
N LEU A 98 -9.61 16.91 -18.82
CA LEU A 98 -9.34 16.91 -20.26
C LEU A 98 -10.57 16.56 -21.09
N ARG A 99 -11.45 15.68 -20.56
CA ARG A 99 -12.65 15.24 -21.28
C ARG A 99 -13.78 16.26 -21.22
N LEU A 100 -14.00 16.87 -20.06
CA LEU A 100 -15.15 17.74 -19.78
C LEU A 100 -14.88 19.19 -20.18
N TRP A 101 -13.71 19.72 -19.82
CA TRP A 101 -13.36 21.12 -20.06
C TRP A 101 -12.28 21.30 -21.13
N GLY A 102 -11.66 20.22 -21.60
CA GLY A 102 -10.62 20.30 -22.63
C GLY A 102 -9.30 20.89 -22.12
N VAL A 103 -9.15 21.01 -20.80
CA VAL A 103 -7.95 21.52 -20.12
C VAL A 103 -7.16 20.35 -19.54
N THR A 104 -5.85 20.42 -19.60
CA THR A 104 -4.98 19.49 -18.87
C THR A 104 -4.88 19.95 -17.43
N ALA A 105 -5.24 19.10 -16.47
CA ALA A 105 -4.96 19.40 -15.08
C ALA A 105 -3.44 19.37 -14.87
N GLU A 106 -2.95 20.23 -13.99
CA GLU A 106 -1.56 20.17 -13.60
C GLU A 106 -1.27 18.83 -12.93
N PRO A 107 -0.22 18.11 -13.32
CA PRO A 107 0.06 16.79 -12.77
C PRO A 107 0.40 16.90 -11.28
N HIS A 108 -0.48 16.38 -10.43
CA HIS A 108 -0.26 16.31 -8.99
C HIS A 108 0.92 15.40 -8.61
N PHE A 109 1.25 14.41 -9.44
CA PHE A 109 2.27 13.40 -9.17
C PHE A 109 3.19 13.22 -10.37
N ASN A 110 4.48 12.99 -10.11
CA ASN A 110 5.49 12.74 -11.15
C ASN A 110 6.36 11.53 -10.79
N GLN A 111 6.00 10.36 -11.34
CA GLN A 111 6.78 9.13 -11.24
C GLN A 111 7.25 8.85 -9.80
N VAL A 112 6.31 8.87 -8.86
CA VAL A 112 6.54 8.74 -7.40
C VAL A 112 7.43 7.55 -7.06
N HIS A 113 7.24 6.42 -7.74
CA HIS A 113 8.00 5.19 -7.56
C HIS A 113 9.49 5.28 -7.93
N LYS A 114 9.93 6.37 -8.59
CA LYS A 114 11.35 6.60 -8.91
C LYS A 114 12.08 7.46 -7.88
N ALA A 115 11.41 7.91 -6.82
CA ALA A 115 12.06 8.67 -5.77
C ALA A 115 13.14 7.81 -5.09
N THR A 116 14.37 8.34 -5.03
CA THR A 116 15.50 7.67 -4.36
C THR A 116 15.67 8.12 -2.91
N SER A 117 14.97 9.19 -2.52
CA SER A 117 14.96 9.71 -1.16
C SER A 117 13.60 10.32 -0.80
N PHE A 118 13.34 10.46 0.49
CA PHE A 118 12.13 11.12 0.99
C PHE A 118 12.09 12.61 0.60
N ALA A 119 13.24 13.29 0.59
CA ALA A 119 13.32 14.67 0.14
C ALA A 119 12.96 14.81 -1.35
N GLU A 120 13.43 13.90 -2.20
CA GLU A 120 13.05 13.88 -3.62
C GLU A 120 11.56 13.57 -3.82
N LEU A 121 11.03 12.62 -3.04
CA LEU A 121 9.62 12.26 -3.04
C LEU A 121 8.75 13.50 -2.81
N TRP A 122 8.94 14.17 -1.67
CA TRP A 122 8.10 15.30 -1.26
C TRP A 122 8.41 16.61 -1.98
N GLY A 123 9.66 16.83 -2.40
CA GLY A 123 10.04 18.10 -3.03
C GLY A 123 9.80 18.19 -4.53
N ARG A 124 9.61 17.05 -5.23
CA ARG A 124 9.58 17.05 -6.71
C ARG A 124 8.59 16.09 -7.35
N ARG A 125 8.05 15.13 -6.62
CA ARG A 125 7.31 14.00 -7.20
C ARG A 125 5.92 13.80 -6.61
N TRP A 126 5.72 14.24 -5.38
CA TRP A 126 4.47 14.10 -4.64
C TRP A 126 3.80 15.46 -4.46
N ASN A 127 2.53 15.56 -4.88
CA ASN A 127 1.70 16.75 -4.69
C ASN A 127 2.36 18.06 -5.15
N ILE A 128 2.84 18.07 -6.40
CA ILE A 128 3.70 19.12 -6.97
C ILE A 128 3.00 20.49 -7.00
N THR A 129 1.67 20.51 -6.99
CA THR A 129 0.87 21.74 -6.95
C THR A 129 0.88 22.44 -5.59
N VAL A 130 1.39 21.80 -4.53
CA VAL A 130 1.40 22.33 -3.16
C VAL A 130 2.80 22.78 -2.73
N THR A 131 3.84 22.38 -3.44
CA THR A 131 5.25 22.76 -3.20
C THR A 131 5.67 23.96 -4.03
#